data_AF-A0A0S1Y3Z0-F1
#
_entry.id   AF-A0A0S1Y3Z0-F1
#
_cell.length_a   1.000
_cell.length_b   1.000
_cell.length_c   1.000
_cell.angle_alpha   90.00
_cell.angle_beta   90.00
_cell.angle_gamma   90.00
#
_symmetry.space_group_name_H-M   'P 1'
#
loop_
_entity.id
_entity.type
_entity.pdbx_description
1 polymer ?
#
loop_
_entity_poly.entity_id
_entity_poly.type
_entity_poly.pdbx_seq_one_letter_code
_entity_poly.pdbx_strand_id
1 'polypeptide(L)'
;MKIKISAALLLLAVGAGAQAQVPISAQTAPPPVGAGNSQELSFPSQPGSYSPPSTLRMTVTPQAAPVQAPPVRDTPDSLRKYTECRDEADRASTSSAKMRDAVGLCLQDLNARRARGE
;
A
#
# COMPACT_ATOMS: atom_id res chain seq x y z
N MET A 1 -1.47 -48.67 -32.00
CA MET A 1 -1.63 -49.35 -30.68
C MET A 1 -2.30 -48.37 -29.73
N LYS A 2 -3.34 -48.82 -29.02
CA LYS A 2 -4.24 -48.03 -28.15
C LYS A 2 -3.60 -47.82 -26.77
N ILE A 3 -3.36 -46.56 -26.37
CA ILE A 3 -2.88 -46.23 -25.02
C ILE A 3 -4.10 -46.00 -24.13
N LYS A 4 -4.27 -46.86 -23.12
CA LYS A 4 -5.37 -46.84 -22.15
C LYS A 4 -5.05 -45.81 -21.06
N ILE A 5 -5.91 -44.81 -20.90
CA ILE A 5 -5.85 -43.81 -19.84
C ILE A 5 -6.42 -44.44 -18.57
N SER A 6 -5.55 -44.85 -17.65
CA SER A 6 -5.94 -45.33 -16.33
C SER A 6 -6.24 -44.14 -15.42
N ALA A 7 -7.52 -43.99 -15.09
CA ALA A 7 -8.03 -43.10 -14.06
C ALA A 7 -7.59 -43.61 -12.68
N ALA A 8 -6.50 -43.05 -12.15
CA ALA A 8 -6.08 -43.28 -10.77
C ALA A 8 -5.09 -42.19 -10.32
N LEU A 9 -5.53 -40.94 -10.18
CA LEU A 9 -4.86 -39.96 -9.31
C LEU A 9 -5.80 -38.77 -9.06
N LEU A 10 -6.97 -39.08 -8.51
CA LEU A 10 -7.83 -38.13 -7.83
C LEU A 10 -7.64 -38.37 -6.32
N LEU A 11 -7.54 -37.29 -5.55
CA LEU A 11 -7.58 -37.21 -4.08
C LEU A 11 -6.24 -37.35 -3.33
N LEU A 12 -5.56 -36.21 -3.13
CA LEU A 12 -4.80 -35.92 -1.91
C LEU A 12 -4.44 -34.42 -1.84
N ALA A 13 -5.27 -33.64 -1.14
CA ALA A 13 -4.84 -32.46 -0.37
C ALA A 13 -6.00 -31.99 0.54
N VAL A 14 -6.16 -32.70 1.65
CA VAL A 14 -6.80 -32.15 2.86
C VAL A 14 -5.81 -31.13 3.42
N GLY A 15 -6.10 -29.84 3.23
CA GLY A 15 -5.43 -28.73 3.88
C GLY A 15 -6.40 -28.05 4.83
N ALA A 16 -6.27 -28.35 6.12
CA ALA A 16 -7.04 -27.76 7.20
C ALA A 16 -6.78 -26.25 7.29
N GLY A 17 -7.76 -25.43 6.91
CA GLY A 17 -7.80 -24.00 7.22
C GLY A 17 -8.51 -23.79 8.55
N ALA A 18 -7.76 -23.80 9.66
CA ALA A 18 -8.23 -23.32 10.95
C ALA A 18 -8.62 -21.84 10.82
N GLN A 19 -9.92 -21.56 10.87
CA GLN A 19 -10.44 -20.20 10.85
C GLN A 19 -10.36 -19.65 12.27
N ALA A 20 -9.21 -19.05 12.60
CA ALA A 20 -9.07 -18.25 13.81
C ALA A 20 -9.95 -17.01 13.67
N GLN A 21 -11.13 -17.08 14.29
CA GLN A 21 -12.08 -16.00 14.43
C GLN A 21 -11.50 -14.96 15.40
N VAL A 22 -10.95 -13.86 14.87
CA VAL A 22 -10.45 -12.74 15.67
C VAL A 22 -11.61 -11.78 15.95
N PRO A 23 -11.96 -11.49 17.22
CA PRO A 23 -13.02 -10.54 17.54
C PRO A 23 -12.58 -9.12 17.17
N ILE A 24 -13.31 -8.50 16.26
CA ILE A 24 -13.16 -7.08 15.90
C ILE A 24 -13.60 -6.27 17.13
N SER A 25 -12.62 -5.81 17.91
CA SER A 25 -12.85 -4.80 18.95
C SER A 25 -13.31 -3.50 18.28
N ALA A 26 -14.41 -2.95 18.79
CA ALA A 26 -14.99 -1.69 18.36
C ALA A 26 -13.92 -0.59 18.26
N GLN A 27 -13.70 -0.10 17.05
CA GLN A 27 -12.76 0.96 16.77
C GLN A 27 -13.40 2.27 17.24
N THR A 28 -12.94 2.77 18.38
CA THR A 28 -13.21 4.13 18.85
C THR A 28 -12.96 5.10 17.69
N ALA A 29 -13.98 5.86 17.31
CA ALA A 29 -13.87 6.86 16.25
C ALA A 29 -12.70 7.81 16.56
N PRO A 30 -11.87 8.15 15.56
CA PRO A 30 -10.81 9.13 15.75
C PRO A 30 -11.41 10.47 16.18
N PRO A 31 -10.79 11.18 17.15
CA PRO A 31 -11.25 12.51 17.54
C PRO A 31 -11.25 13.44 16.32
N PRO A 32 -12.18 14.40 16.24
CA PRO A 32 -12.27 15.31 15.11
C PRO A 32 -10.93 16.01 14.86
N VAL A 33 -10.45 15.87 13.61
CA VAL A 33 -9.31 16.63 13.08
C VAL A 33 -9.60 18.11 13.21
N GLY A 34 -8.98 18.77 14.19
CA GLY A 34 -9.20 20.19 14.47
C GLY A 34 -9.08 20.61 15.92
N ALA A 35 -9.01 19.67 16.88
CA ALA A 35 -8.69 20.00 18.27
C ALA A 35 -7.18 20.30 18.39
N GLY A 36 -6.77 21.49 17.98
CA GLY A 36 -5.42 22.00 18.21
C GLY A 36 -5.10 21.97 19.71
N ASN A 37 -4.02 21.32 20.10
CA ASN A 37 -3.53 21.35 21.47
C ASN A 37 -3.14 22.80 21.79
N SER A 38 -3.96 23.50 22.58
CA SER A 38 -3.66 24.84 23.06
C SER A 38 -2.83 24.76 24.34
N GLN A 39 -1.64 25.35 24.32
CA GLN A 39 -0.81 25.50 25.53
C GLN A 39 -1.04 26.90 26.11
N GLU A 40 -1.30 27.00 27.41
CA GLU A 40 -1.52 28.27 28.10
C GLU A 40 -0.43 28.46 29.17
N LEU A 41 0.28 29.60 29.11
CA LEU A 41 1.31 29.97 30.09
C LEU A 41 0.86 31.24 30.84
N SER A 42 1.00 31.21 32.17
CA SER A 42 0.64 32.33 33.05
C SER A 42 1.89 33.04 33.56
N PHE A 43 1.93 34.37 33.41
CA PHE A 43 3.03 35.23 33.83
C PHE A 43 2.56 36.15 34.96
N PRO A 44 2.83 35.80 36.23
CA PRO A 44 2.45 36.61 37.37
C PRO A 44 3.28 37.89 37.46
N SER A 45 2.69 38.95 38.01
CA SER A 45 3.39 40.20 38.27
C SER A 45 4.39 40.06 39.43
N GLN A 46 5.53 40.71 39.30
CA GLN A 46 6.55 40.79 40.36
C GLN A 46 6.30 42.01 41.25
N PRO A 47 6.63 41.96 42.55
CA PRO A 47 6.52 43.11 43.44
C PRO A 47 7.38 44.28 42.93
N GLY A 48 6.76 45.45 42.74
CA GLY A 48 7.38 46.63 42.12
C GLY A 48 7.18 46.75 40.60
N SER A 49 6.56 45.75 39.95
CA SER A 49 6.14 45.84 38.55
C SER A 49 4.83 46.62 38.43
N TYR A 50 4.82 47.66 37.59
CA TYR A 50 3.59 48.37 37.20
C TYR A 50 2.81 47.65 36.09
N SER A 51 3.30 46.51 35.60
CA SER A 51 2.67 45.77 34.51
C SER A 51 1.69 44.71 35.06
N PRO A 52 0.47 44.63 34.52
CA PRO A 52 -0.53 43.64 34.94
C PRO A 52 -0.09 42.20 34.59
N PRO A 53 -0.55 41.19 35.34
CA PRO A 53 -0.30 39.78 35.02
C PRO A 53 -0.85 39.45 33.63
N SER A 54 -0.15 38.59 32.89
CA SER A 54 -0.48 38.28 31.49
C SER A 54 -0.57 36.78 31.26
N THR A 55 -1.43 36.38 30.34
CA THR A 55 -1.56 34.99 29.89
C THR A 55 -1.23 34.88 28.41
N LEU A 56 -0.40 33.89 28.05
CA LEU A 56 -0.03 33.57 26.68
C LEU A 56 -0.76 32.31 26.24
N ARG A 57 -1.55 32.40 25.18
CA ARG A 57 -2.22 31.25 24.55
C ARG A 57 -1.50 30.90 23.26
N MET A 58 -0.92 29.70 23.21
CA MET A 58 -0.23 29.16 22.03
C MET A 58 -1.12 28.12 21.36
N THR A 59 -1.54 28.39 20.12
CA THR A 59 -2.26 27.42 19.29
C THR A 59 -1.29 26.74 18.34
N VAL A 60 -1.06 25.44 18.53
CA VAL A 60 -0.28 24.65 17.57
C VAL A 60 -1.23 24.26 16.43
N THR A 61 -1.03 24.84 15.25
CA THR A 61 -1.62 24.32 14.02
C THR A 61 -0.80 23.09 13.64
N PRO A 62 -1.36 21.86 13.73
CA PRO A 62 -0.61 20.69 13.32
C PRO A 62 -0.29 20.83 11.82
N GLN A 63 1.00 20.82 11.49
CA GLN A 63 1.45 20.67 10.11
C GLN A 63 0.85 19.35 9.60
N ALA A 64 0.09 19.39 8.50
CA ALA A 64 -0.44 18.18 7.90
C ALA A 64 0.74 17.21 7.67
N ALA A 65 0.61 15.99 8.19
CA ALA A 65 1.61 14.95 7.95
C ALA A 65 1.82 14.82 6.43
N PRO A 66 3.06 14.65 5.95
CA PRO A 66 3.30 14.45 4.54
C PRO A 66 2.46 13.26 4.08
N VAL A 67 1.57 13.52 3.13
CA VAL A 67 0.73 12.49 2.53
C VAL A 67 1.67 11.46 1.94
N GLN A 68 1.78 10.30 2.60
CA GLN A 68 2.52 9.18 2.05
C GLN A 68 1.89 8.85 0.71
N ALA A 69 2.66 8.95 -0.37
CA ALA A 69 2.19 8.57 -1.69
C ALA A 69 1.62 7.14 -1.58
N PRO A 70 0.44 6.87 -2.15
CA PRO A 70 -0.14 5.55 -2.10
C PRO A 70 0.89 4.54 -2.65
N PRO A 71 0.97 3.33 -2.07
CA PRO A 71 1.85 2.29 -2.61
C PRO A 71 1.58 2.14 -4.10
N VAL A 72 2.63 2.22 -4.93
CA VAL A 72 2.49 2.01 -6.37
C VAL A 72 1.98 0.59 -6.57
N ARG A 73 0.71 0.46 -6.93
CA ARG A 73 0.07 -0.80 -7.31
C ARG A 73 -0.12 -0.77 -8.82
N ASP A 74 0.27 -1.86 -9.46
CA ASP A 74 -0.05 -2.09 -10.86
C ASP A 74 -1.56 -2.07 -11.06
N THR A 75 -2.03 -1.42 -12.12
CA THR A 75 -3.44 -1.45 -12.50
C THR A 75 -3.80 -2.85 -13.02
N PRO A 76 -5.05 -3.31 -12.87
CA PRO A 76 -5.48 -4.60 -13.43
C PRO A 76 -5.19 -4.73 -14.94
N ASP A 77 -5.24 -3.62 -15.67
CA ASP A 77 -4.92 -3.56 -17.09
C ASP A 77 -3.44 -3.81 -17.39
N SER A 78 -2.53 -3.23 -16.59
CA SER A 78 -1.09 -3.47 -16.73
C SER A 78 -0.71 -4.91 -16.41
N LEU A 79 -1.38 -5.54 -15.43
CA LEU A 79 -1.16 -6.94 -15.06
C LEU A 79 -1.63 -7.89 -16.16
N ARG A 80 -2.76 -7.59 -16.79
CA ARG A 80 -3.26 -8.35 -17.94
C ARG A 80 -2.26 -8.27 -19.11
N LYS A 81 -1.80 -7.07 -19.47
CA LYS A 81 -0.78 -6.87 -20.51
C LYS A 81 0.53 -7.58 -20.22
N TYR A 82 1.01 -7.53 -18.97
CA TYR A 82 2.18 -8.29 -18.54
C TYR A 82 1.99 -9.80 -18.74
N THR A 83 0.81 -10.32 -18.38
CA THR A 83 0.49 -11.75 -18.52
C THR A 83 0.46 -12.18 -19.98
N GLU A 84 -0.25 -11.43 -20.83
CA GLU A 84 -0.32 -11.67 -22.29
C GLU A 84 1.09 -11.72 -22.90
N CYS A 85 1.94 -10.78 -22.50
CA CYS A 85 3.30 -10.65 -22.98
C CYS A 85 4.22 -11.77 -22.50
N ARG A 86 4.09 -12.18 -21.24
CA ARG A 86 4.81 -13.33 -20.70
C ARG A 86 4.41 -14.62 -21.43
N ASP A 87 3.11 -14.80 -21.69
CA ASP A 87 2.60 -15.99 -22.36
C ASP A 87 3.02 -16.03 -23.84
N GLU A 88 3.18 -14.88 -24.49
CA GLU A 88 3.79 -14.80 -25.82
C GLU A 88 5.30 -15.08 -25.79
N ALA A 89 6.02 -14.48 -24.83
CA ALA A 89 7.44 -14.72 -24.64
C ALA A 89 7.74 -16.20 -24.37
N ASP A 90 6.90 -16.88 -23.57
CA ASP A 90 7.02 -18.31 -23.27
C ASP A 90 6.82 -19.16 -24.54
N ARG A 91 5.82 -18.82 -25.37
CA ARG A 91 5.56 -19.51 -26.64
C ARG A 91 6.63 -19.27 -27.71
N ALA A 92 7.18 -18.07 -27.78
CA ALA A 92 8.16 -17.68 -28.80
C ALA A 92 9.60 -18.04 -28.42
N SER A 93 9.90 -18.25 -27.14
CA SER A 93 11.28 -18.42 -26.66
C SER A 93 11.74 -19.86 -26.72
N THR A 94 12.84 -20.09 -27.44
CA THR A 94 13.50 -21.40 -27.50
C THR A 94 14.49 -21.65 -26.35
N SER A 95 14.70 -20.66 -25.48
CA SER A 95 15.59 -20.77 -24.31
C SER A 95 15.18 -19.79 -23.21
N SER A 96 15.56 -20.09 -21.96
CA SER A 96 15.28 -19.23 -20.81
C SER A 96 15.95 -17.86 -20.89
N ALA A 97 17.07 -17.73 -21.62
CA ALA A 97 17.72 -16.44 -21.84
C ALA A 97 16.83 -15.54 -22.72
N LYS A 98 16.39 -16.05 -23.87
CA LYS A 98 15.47 -15.32 -24.77
C LYS A 98 14.15 -14.95 -24.10
N MET A 99 13.64 -15.82 -23.23
CA MET A 99 12.43 -15.54 -22.45
C MET A 99 12.62 -14.34 -21.51
N ARG A 100 13.75 -14.27 -20.80
CA ARG A 100 14.06 -13.13 -19.92
C ARG A 100 14.24 -11.84 -20.70
N ASP A 101 14.90 -11.90 -21.85
CA ASP A 101 15.10 -10.74 -22.72
C ASP A 101 13.75 -10.20 -23.23
N ALA A 102 12.87 -11.09 -23.70
CA ALA A 102 11.53 -10.73 -24.19
C ALA A 102 10.65 -10.13 -23.07
N VAL A 103 10.67 -10.73 -21.87
CA VAL A 103 9.95 -10.18 -20.71
C VAL A 103 10.54 -8.85 -20.26
N GLY A 104 11.87 -8.67 -20.36
CA GLY A 104 12.56 -7.42 -20.04
C GLY A 104 12.10 -6.25 -20.91
N LEU A 105 11.99 -6.47 -22.23
CA LEU A 105 11.43 -5.47 -23.16
C LEU A 105 10.00 -5.09 -22.79
N CYS A 106 9.20 -6.09 -22.40
CA CYS A 106 7.82 -5.88 -22.01
C CYS A 106 7.68 -5.01 -20.76
N LEU A 107 8.49 -5.29 -19.75
CA LEU A 107 8.51 -4.51 -18.51
C LEU A 107 8.97 -3.08 -18.77
N GLN A 108 9.89 -2.87 -19.71
CA GLN A 108 10.31 -1.53 -20.10
C GLN A 108 9.16 -0.71 -20.69
N ASP A 109 8.36 -1.29 -21.59
CA ASP A 109 7.18 -0.62 -22.16
C ASP A 109 6.15 -0.31 -21.07
N LEU A 110 5.83 -1.27 -20.19
CA LEU A 110 4.90 -1.06 -19.09
C LEU A 110 5.36 0.04 -18.12
N ASN A 111 6.67 0.11 -17.83
CA ASN A 111 7.24 1.18 -17.01
C ASN A 111 7.16 2.54 -17.72
N ALA A 112 7.38 2.59 -19.03
CA ALA A 112 7.24 3.81 -19.81
C ALA A 112 5.77 4.30 -19.82
N ARG A 113 4.81 3.38 -19.93
CA ARG A 113 3.37 3.68 -19.80
C ARG A 113 3.03 4.23 -18.41
N ARG A 114 3.56 3.60 -17.35
CA ARG A 114 3.41 4.09 -15.97
C ARG A 114 3.98 5.50 -15.79
N ALA A 115 5.13 5.80 -16.39
CA ALA A 115 5.74 7.13 -16.34
C ALA A 115 4.88 8.20 -17.05
N ARG A 116 4.06 7.80 -18.02
CA ARG A 116 3.08 8.66 -18.70
C ARG A 116 1.70 8.72 -18.03
N GLY A 117 1.47 7.91 -16.98
CA GLY A 117 0.19 7.82 -16.27
C GLY A 117 -0.86 6.95 -16.98
N GLU A 118 -0.43 6.02 -17.85
CA GLU A 118 -1.28 5.08 -18.62
C GLU A 118 -1.34 3.65 -18.04
#